data_AF-A0A5K0VP84-F1
#
_entry.id   AF-A0A5K0VP84-F1
#
_cell.length_a   1.000
_cell.length_b   1.000
_cell.length_c   1.000
_cell.angle_alpha   90.00
_cell.angle_beta   90.00
_cell.angle_gamma   90.00
#
_symmetry.space_group_name_H-M   'P 1'
#
loop_
_entity.id
_entity.type
_entity.pdbx_description
1 polymer ?
#
loop_
_entity_poly.entity_id
_entity_poly.type
_entity_poly.pdbx_seq_one_letter_code
_entity_poly.pdbx_strand_id
1 'polypeptide(L)' 'MWRKEATMLSWLFMLATLTGVVLSSVTYDHTSIIINGQRRILISGSIHYPRSTPE' A
#
# COMPACT_ATOMS: atom_id res chain seq x y z
N MET A 1 11.37 -38.88 -1.52
CA MET A 1 11.25 -37.98 -2.69
C MET A 1 10.23 -36.87 -2.41
N TRP A 2 8.96 -37.22 -2.18
CA TRP A 2 7.81 -36.36 -1.88
C TRP A 2 7.95 -35.27 -0.79
N ARG A 3 8.75 -35.51 0.26
CA ARG A 3 8.87 -34.57 1.38
C ARG A 3 9.57 -33.25 1.00
N LYS A 4 10.47 -33.28 0.00
CA LYS A 4 11.17 -32.07 -0.48
C LYS A 4 10.27 -31.22 -1.38
N GLU A 5 9.45 -31.86 -2.20
CA GLU A 5 8.45 -31.22 -3.07
C GLU A 5 7.38 -30.52 -2.25
N ALA A 6 6.84 -31.19 -1.23
CA ALA A 6 5.88 -30.61 -0.31
C ALA A 6 6.42 -29.35 0.41
N THR A 7 7.68 -29.38 0.85
CA THR A 7 8.30 -28.20 1.46
C THR A 7 8.50 -27.06 0.46
N MET A 8 8.90 -27.33 -0.78
CA MET A 8 9.05 -26.29 -1.80
C MET A 8 7.71 -25.64 -2.15
N LEU A 9 6.64 -26.42 -2.24
CA LEU A 9 5.29 -25.91 -2.47
C LEU A 9 4.79 -25.05 -1.30
N SER A 10 5.07 -25.45 -0.04
CA SER A 10 4.70 -24.63 1.11
C SER A 10 5.45 -23.29 1.15
N TRP A 11 6.73 -23.27 0.74
CA TRP A 11 7.52 -22.05 0.64
C TRP A 11 7.02 -21.12 -0.48
N LEU A 12 6.68 -21.69 -1.63
CA LEU A 12 6.11 -20.93 -2.75
C LEU A 12 4.75 -20.32 -2.38
N PHE A 13 3.90 -21.07 -1.68
CA PHE A 13 2.61 -20.59 -1.20
C PHE A 13 2.76 -19.47 -0.16
N MET A 14 3.67 -19.63 0.82
CA MET A 14 4.02 -18.58 1.78
C MET A 14 4.54 -17.30 1.10
N LEU A 15 5.38 -17.44 0.07
CA LEU A 15 5.90 -16.28 -0.68
C LEU A 15 4.78 -15.55 -1.45
N ALA A 16 3.88 -16.30 -2.08
CA ALA A 16 2.76 -15.76 -2.83
C ALA A 16 1.74 -15.02 -1.94
N THR A 17 1.55 -15.45 -0.70
CA THR A 17 0.68 -14.74 0.25
C THR A 17 1.35 -13.53 0.92
N LEU A 18 2.69 -13.49 0.96
CA LEU A 18 3.44 -12.35 1.50
C LEU A 18 3.38 -11.13 0.58
N THR A 19 3.25 -11.33 -0.72
CA THR A 19 3.08 -10.26 -1.72
C THR A 19 1.61 -9.85 -1.81
N GLY A 20 1.07 -9.28 -0.73
CA GLY A 20 -0.26 -8.68 -0.77
C GLY A 20 -0.29 -7.52 -1.76
N VAL A 21 -1.24 -7.52 -2.70
CA VAL A 21 -1.45 -6.38 -3.61
C VAL A 21 -2.06 -5.24 -2.80
N VAL A 22 -1.28 -4.19 -2.54
CA VAL A 22 -1.79 -2.96 -1.93
C VAL A 22 -2.43 -2.13 -3.04
N LEU A 23 -3.76 -2.18 -3.13
CA LEU A 23 -4.52 -1.29 -4.00
C LEU A 23 -4.72 0.05 -3.28
N SER A 24 -4.06 1.09 -3.76
CA SER A 24 -4.35 2.47 -3.38
C SER A 24 -5.20 3.13 -4.45
N SER A 25 -6.30 3.75 -4.04
CA SER A 25 -7.19 4.49 -4.94
C SER A 25 -7.47 5.88 -4.38
N VAL A 26 -7.34 6.89 -5.24
CA VAL A 26 -7.64 8.28 -4.93
C VAL A 26 -8.57 8.81 -6.02
N THR A 27 -9.78 9.16 -5.61
CA THR A 27 -10.78 9.80 -6.47
C THR A 27 -11.43 10.95 -5.71
N TYR A 28 -12.44 11.59 -6.32
CA TYR A 28 -13.18 12.67 -5.67
C TYR A 28 -14.62 12.67 -6.16
N ASP A 29 -15.51 13.25 -5.36
CA ASP A 29 -16.85 13.63 -5.78
C ASP A 29 -17.07 15.13 -5.55
N HIS A 30 -18.31 15.59 -5.70
CA HIS A 30 -18.66 17.00 -5.50
C HIS A 30 -18.43 17.53 -4.07
N THR A 31 -18.13 16.67 -3.10
CA THR A 31 -18.01 17.04 -1.67
C THR A 31 -16.64 16.79 -1.07
N SER A 32 -15.90 15.79 -1.54
CA SER A 32 -14.72 15.31 -0.82
C SER A 32 -13.75 14.50 -1.67
N ILE A 33 -12.53 14.35 -1.15
CA ILE A 33 -11.54 13.39 -1.66
C ILE A 33 -11.87 12.02 -1.08
N ILE A 34 -11.85 11.01 -1.94
CA ILE A 34 -12.12 9.61 -1.60
C ILE A 34 -10.80 8.86 -1.66
N ILE A 35 -10.33 8.37 -0.50
CA ILE A 35 -9.11 7.57 -0.38
C ILE A 35 -9.53 6.16 0.03
N ASN A 36 -9.17 5.16 -0.79
CA ASN A 36 -9.51 3.75 -0.58
C ASN A 36 -11.01 3.53 -0.33
N GLY A 37 -11.85 4.19 -1.12
CA GLY A 37 -13.32 4.07 -1.04
C GLY A 37 -13.98 4.87 0.09
N GLN A 38 -13.22 5.61 0.88
CA GLN A 38 -13.74 6.40 2.01
C GLN A 38 -13.54 7.90 1.80
N ARG A 39 -14.59 8.69 2.06
CA ARG A 39 -14.53 10.16 2.05
C ARG A 39 -13.65 10.66 3.19
N ARG A 40 -12.73 11.57 2.90
CA ARG A 40 -11.80 12.15 3.87
C ARG A 40 -11.84 13.67 3.81
N ILE A 41 -11.78 14.30 4.99
CA ILE A 41 -11.41 15.72 5.13
C ILE A 41 -9.89 15.74 5.28
N LEU A 42 -9.19 16.36 4.34
CA LEU A 42 -7.73 16.49 4.41
C LEU A 42 -7.36 17.78 5.13
N ILE A 43 -6.63 17.65 6.24
CA ILE A 43 -5.94 18.75 6.90
C ILE A 43 -4.49 18.71 6.41
N SER A 44 -4.08 19.75 5.68
CA SER A 44 -2.77 19.80 5.02
C SER A 44 -1.95 20.99 5.52
N GLY A 45 -0.63 20.83 5.54
CA GLY A 45 0.33 21.89 5.83
C GLY A 45 1.33 22.03 4.69
N SER A 46 1.82 23.24 4.46
CA SER A 46 2.82 23.52 3.42
C SER A 46 4.24 23.33 3.96
N ILE A 47 5.04 22.52 3.27
CA ILE A 47 6.50 22.45 3.47
C ILE A 47 7.15 22.79 2.13
N HIS A 48 8.03 23.78 2.12
CA HIS A 48 8.79 24.15 0.93
C HIS A 48 10.17 23.52 1.02
N TYR A 49 10.36 22.41 0.29
CA TYR A 49 11.54 21.57 0.39
C TYR A 49 12.89 22.32 0.27
N PRO A 50 13.06 23.32 -0.62
CA PRO A 50 14.29 24.12 -0.68
C PRO A 50 14.61 24.96 0.57
N ARG A 51 13.63 25.18 1.45
CA ARG A 51 13.79 25.96 2.71
C ARG A 51 14.09 25.06 3.92
N SER A 52 14.26 23.75 3.72
CA SER A 52 14.53 22.79 4.79
C SER A 52 15.78 21.98 4.46
N THR A 53 16.48 21.57 5.51
CA THR A 53 17.56 20.59 5.44
C THR A 53 16.97 19.17 5.36
N PRO A 54 17.59 18.24 4.63
CA PRO A 54 17.18 16.82 4.66
C PRO A 54 17.44 16.13 6.00
N GLU A 55 18.38 16.67 6.79
CA GLU A 55 18.68 16.26 8.17
C GLU A 55 17.60 16.71 9.16
#